data_AF-A0A962W5A6-F1
#
_entry.id   AF-A0A962W5A6-F1
#
_cell.length_a   1.000
_cell.length_b   1.000
_cell.length_c   1.000
_cell.angle_alpha   90.00
_cell.angle_beta   90.00
_cell.angle_gamma   90.00
#
_symmetry.space_group_name_H-M   'P 1'
#
loop_
_entity.id
_entity.type
_entity.pdbx_description
1 polymer ?
#
loop_
_entity_poly.entity_id
_entity_poly.type
_entity_poly.pdbx_seq_one_letter_code
_entity_poly.pdbx_strand_id
1 'polypeptide(L)'
;YKNYDPRAKIIREVCYQVLEKLADSNNPLFELAMRLEEIASKDEYFLEKKLYPNVDFYSGIIYRALGIPDSMFTVMFAIARTAGWVSHWMEMLDDPKHRIGRPRQLYQGAGARDYVPVVQR
;
A
#
# COMPACT_ATOMS: atom_id res chain seq x y z
N TYR A 1 6.20 -3.93 -6.17
CA TYR A 1 6.31 -4.92 -7.26
C TYR A 1 7.79 -5.17 -7.53
N LYS A 2 8.21 -6.39 -7.92
CA LYS A 2 9.63 -6.67 -8.24
C LYS A 2 10.12 -5.87 -9.47
N ASN A 3 9.19 -5.43 -10.32
CA ASN A 3 9.36 -4.52 -11.46
C ASN A 3 8.38 -3.34 -11.31
N TYR A 4 8.39 -2.38 -12.24
CA TYR A 4 7.47 -1.23 -12.27
C TYR A 4 5.99 -1.63 -12.10
N ASP A 5 5.23 -0.91 -11.25
CA ASP A 5 3.80 -1.18 -11.01
C ASP A 5 2.98 -0.71 -12.25
N PRO A 6 2.26 -1.61 -12.96
CA PRO A 6 1.51 -1.21 -14.15
C PRO A 6 0.41 -0.19 -13.85
N ARG A 7 -0.10 -0.16 -12.61
CA ARG A 7 -1.10 0.81 -12.15
C ARG A 7 -0.47 2.16 -11.89
N ALA A 8 0.81 2.18 -11.46
CA ALA A 8 1.56 3.41 -11.24
C ALA A 8 1.68 4.23 -12.53
N LYS A 9 1.79 3.59 -13.71
CA LYS A 9 1.81 4.29 -15.00
C LYS A 9 0.58 5.16 -15.20
N ILE A 10 -0.60 4.54 -15.06
CA ILE A 10 -1.88 5.18 -15.35
C ILE A 10 -2.16 6.27 -14.32
N ILE A 11 -1.98 5.96 -13.03
CA ILE A 11 -2.28 6.94 -11.98
C ILE A 11 -1.28 8.11 -12.00
N ARG A 12 -0.05 7.90 -12.46
CA ARG A 12 0.93 8.96 -12.68
C ARG A 12 0.43 9.94 -13.74
N GLU A 13 -0.04 9.45 -14.89
CA GLU A 13 -0.63 10.30 -15.94
C GLU A 13 -1.83 11.10 -15.41
N VAL A 14 -2.72 10.46 -14.66
CA VAL A 14 -3.87 11.13 -14.01
C VAL A 14 -3.39 12.16 -12.99
N CYS A 15 -2.35 11.86 -12.21
CA CYS A 15 -1.78 12.78 -11.23
C CYS A 15 -1.30 14.08 -11.90
N TYR A 16 -0.59 13.99 -13.01
CA TYR A 16 -0.19 15.18 -13.79
C TYR A 16 -1.40 15.97 -14.29
N GLN A 17 -2.41 15.30 -14.86
CA GLN A 17 -3.62 15.97 -15.36
C GLN A 17 -4.42 16.68 -14.27
N VAL A 18 -4.53 16.06 -13.09
CA VAL A 18 -5.22 16.64 -11.92
C VAL A 18 -4.47 17.89 -11.45
N LEU A 19 -3.15 17.82 -11.39
CA LEU A 19 -2.33 18.93 -10.90
C LEU A 19 -2.29 20.08 -11.92
N GLU A 20 -2.24 19.80 -13.21
CA GLU A 20 -2.34 20.84 -14.25
C GLU A 20 -3.68 21.60 -14.20
N LYS A 21 -4.77 20.93 -13.82
CA LYS A 21 -6.12 21.52 -13.79
C LYS A 21 -6.50 22.17 -12.47
N LEU A 22 -6.07 21.60 -11.34
CA LEU A 22 -6.56 21.96 -10.01
C LEU A 22 -5.50 22.58 -9.11
N ALA A 23 -4.22 22.31 -9.37
CA ALA A 23 -3.17 22.95 -8.61
C ALA A 23 -2.88 24.32 -9.22
N ASP A 24 -2.87 25.36 -8.39
CA ASP A 24 -2.12 26.56 -8.73
C ASP A 24 -0.72 26.12 -9.19
N SER A 25 -0.24 26.71 -10.28
CA SER A 25 1.02 26.34 -10.95
C SER A 25 2.27 26.43 -10.04
N ASN A 26 2.09 26.92 -8.81
CA ASN A 26 3.09 27.08 -7.76
C ASN A 26 2.79 26.22 -6.51
N ASN A 27 2.20 25.03 -6.64
CA ASN A 27 2.01 24.15 -5.49
C ASN A 27 3.34 23.48 -5.08
N PRO A 28 3.98 23.89 -3.95
CA PRO A 28 5.32 23.41 -3.59
C PRO A 28 5.35 21.90 -3.30
N LEU A 29 4.20 21.31 -2.95
CA LEU A 29 4.10 19.87 -2.72
C LEU A 29 4.17 19.06 -4.01
N PHE A 30 3.68 19.60 -5.13
CA PHE A 30 3.80 18.93 -6.42
C PHE A 30 5.26 18.95 -6.90
N GLU A 31 5.93 20.11 -6.80
CA GLU A 31 7.35 20.21 -7.12
C GLU A 31 8.19 19.28 -6.24
N LEU A 32 7.89 19.22 -4.94
CA LEU A 32 8.54 18.30 -4.01
C LEU A 32 8.31 16.85 -4.42
N ALA A 33 7.07 16.46 -4.73
CA ALA A 33 6.75 15.10 -5.15
C ALA A 33 7.49 14.70 -6.44
N MET A 34 7.56 15.61 -7.42
CA MET A 34 8.31 15.41 -8.66
C MET A 34 9.80 15.23 -8.43
N ARG A 35 10.39 16.04 -7.54
CA ARG A 35 11.79 15.90 -7.14
C ARG A 35 12.04 14.60 -6.38
N LEU A 36 11.15 14.20 -5.49
CA LEU A 36 11.24 12.92 -4.79
C LEU A 36 11.15 11.73 -5.75
N GLU A 37 10.26 11.77 -6.74
CA GLU A 37 10.15 10.74 -7.78
C GLU A 37 11.45 10.63 -8.59
N GLU A 38 12.00 11.79 -9.01
CA GLU A 38 13.23 11.86 -9.79
C GLU A 38 14.43 11.31 -9.02
N ILE A 39 14.59 11.72 -7.76
CA ILE A 39 15.67 11.27 -6.90
C ILE A 39 15.54 9.77 -6.63
N ALA A 40 14.36 9.30 -6.23
CA ALA A 40 14.13 7.88 -5.97
C ALA A 40 14.36 6.99 -7.20
N SER A 41 14.18 7.53 -8.41
CA SER A 41 14.42 6.80 -9.66
C SER A 41 15.90 6.72 -10.06
N LYS A 42 16.76 7.58 -9.50
CA LYS A 42 18.19 7.69 -9.85
C LYS A 42 19.13 7.28 -8.72
N ASP A 43 18.64 7.25 -7.48
CA ASP A 43 19.41 6.95 -6.29
C ASP A 43 19.77 5.45 -6.20
N GLU A 44 21.05 5.18 -5.92
CA GLU A 44 21.62 3.82 -5.88
C GLU A 44 20.91 2.92 -4.86
N TYR A 45 20.57 3.46 -3.68
CA TYR A 45 19.89 2.71 -2.63
C TYR A 45 18.48 2.26 -3.07
N PHE A 46 17.76 3.14 -3.77
CA PHE A 46 16.42 2.84 -4.26
C PHE A 46 16.45 1.84 -5.42
N LEU A 47 17.44 1.95 -6.32
CA LEU A 47 17.64 1.05 -7.45
C LEU A 47 18.02 -0.36 -6.99
N GLU A 48 18.99 -0.48 -6.07
CA GLU A 48 19.43 -1.77 -5.53
C GLU A 48 18.27 -2.51 -4.85
N LYS A 49 17.43 -1.78 -4.10
CA LYS A 49 16.27 -2.33 -3.40
C LYS A 49 15.00 -2.42 -4.25
N LYS A 50 15.03 -1.95 -5.51
CA LYS A 50 13.89 -1.93 -6.44
C LYS A 50 12.67 -1.19 -5.85
N LEU A 51 12.94 -0.07 -5.18
CA LEU A 51 11.94 0.78 -4.54
C LEU A 51 11.46 1.85 -5.52
N TYR A 52 10.43 1.51 -6.28
CA TYR A 52 9.79 2.43 -7.21
C TYR A 52 8.55 3.08 -6.59
N PRO A 53 8.23 4.34 -6.93
CA PRO A 53 6.95 4.94 -6.62
C PRO A 53 5.80 4.04 -7.06
N ASN A 54 4.91 3.72 -6.12
CA ASN A 54 3.78 2.83 -6.33
C ASN A 54 2.49 3.63 -6.55
N VAL A 55 1.36 2.94 -6.73
CA VAL A 55 0.05 3.59 -6.87
C VAL A 55 -0.28 4.56 -5.72
N ASP A 56 0.17 4.26 -4.50
CA ASP A 56 -0.19 5.03 -3.30
C ASP A 56 0.50 6.39 -3.29
N PHE A 57 1.75 6.46 -3.78
CA PHE A 57 2.50 7.72 -3.94
C PHE A 57 1.71 8.75 -4.75
N TYR A 58 1.24 8.36 -5.94
CA TYR A 58 0.48 9.25 -6.82
C TYR A 58 -0.93 9.51 -6.30
N SER A 59 -1.60 8.49 -5.74
CA SER A 59 -2.95 8.65 -5.20
C SER A 59 -3.01 9.65 -4.05
N GLY A 60 -1.99 9.67 -3.18
CA GLY A 60 -1.92 10.63 -2.07
C GLY A 60 -1.77 12.08 -2.55
N ILE A 61 -1.01 12.30 -3.63
CA ILE A 61 -0.89 13.63 -4.25
C ILE A 61 -2.23 14.07 -4.85
N ILE A 62 -2.91 13.16 -5.56
CA ILE A 62 -4.24 13.42 -6.14
C ILE A 62 -5.24 13.75 -5.03
N TYR A 63 -5.35 12.93 -3.99
CA TYR A 63 -6.29 13.16 -2.89
C TYR A 63 -6.03 14.48 -2.18
N ARG A 64 -4.77 14.83 -1.95
CA ARG A 64 -4.41 16.13 -1.38
C ARG A 64 -4.80 17.29 -2.30
N ALA A 65 -4.56 17.16 -3.61
CA ALA A 65 -4.98 18.16 -4.61
C ALA A 65 -6.50 18.33 -4.65
N LEU A 66 -7.26 17.26 -4.35
CA LEU A 66 -8.72 17.28 -4.22
C LEU A 66 -9.22 17.77 -2.85
N GLY A 67 -8.32 18.15 -1.92
CA GLY A 67 -8.69 18.61 -0.58
C GLY A 67 -9.14 17.49 0.37
N ILE A 68 -8.89 16.23 0.03
CA ILE A 68 -9.18 15.09 0.91
C ILE A 68 -8.11 15.05 2.02
N PRO A 69 -8.49 14.98 3.30
CA PRO A 69 -7.52 14.92 4.39
C PRO A 69 -6.76 13.59 4.40
N ASP A 70 -5.50 13.61 4.82
CA ASP A 70 -4.61 12.44 4.84
C ASP A 70 -5.19 11.26 5.64
N SER A 71 -5.94 11.56 6.70
CA SER A 71 -6.64 10.56 7.53
C SER A 71 -7.69 9.75 6.75
N MET A 72 -8.10 10.21 5.56
CA MET A 72 -9.09 9.56 4.70
C MET A 72 -8.45 8.76 3.55
N PHE A 73 -7.14 8.80 3.35
CA PHE A 73 -6.51 8.13 2.19
C PHE A 73 -6.77 6.61 2.20
N THR A 74 -6.57 5.96 3.34
CA THR A 74 -6.85 4.52 3.48
C THR A 74 -8.35 4.22 3.38
N VAL A 75 -9.21 5.16 3.77
CA VAL A 75 -10.67 5.02 3.61
C VAL A 75 -11.05 5.01 2.13
N MET A 76 -10.51 5.94 1.33
CA MET A 76 -10.71 5.99 -0.12
C MET A 76 -10.24 4.69 -0.79
N PHE A 77 -9.10 4.17 -0.37
CA PHE A 77 -8.60 2.87 -0.82
C PHE A 77 -9.56 1.73 -0.46
N ALA A 78 -10.07 1.70 0.77
CA ALA A 78 -10.98 0.65 1.23
C ALA A 78 -12.32 0.65 0.46
N ILE A 79 -12.86 1.84 0.15
CA ILE A 79 -14.07 1.99 -0.69
C ILE A 79 -13.85 1.31 -2.04
N ALA A 80 -12.77 1.66 -2.75
CA ALA A 80 -12.45 1.06 -4.04
C ALA A 80 -12.18 -0.45 -3.94
N ARG A 81 -11.49 -0.90 -2.88
CA ARG A 81 -11.11 -2.30 -2.70
C ARG A 81 -12.28 -3.21 -2.29
N THR A 82 -13.34 -2.64 -1.71
CA THR A 82 -14.50 -3.40 -1.21
C THR A 82 -15.14 -4.27 -2.31
N ALA A 83 -15.25 -3.75 -3.54
CA ALA A 83 -15.75 -4.56 -4.66
C ALA A 83 -14.90 -5.82 -4.88
N GLY A 84 -13.57 -5.68 -4.89
CA GLY A 84 -12.66 -6.82 -5.04
C GLY A 84 -12.70 -7.78 -3.85
N TRP A 85 -12.81 -7.27 -2.62
CA TRP A 85 -12.95 -8.12 -1.43
C TRP A 85 -14.23 -8.96 -1.48
N VAL A 86 -15.35 -8.36 -1.85
CA VAL A 86 -16.64 -9.06 -1.98
C VAL A 86 -16.58 -10.08 -3.11
N SER A 87 -16.00 -9.73 -4.27
CA SER A 87 -15.81 -10.68 -5.38
C SER A 87 -14.99 -11.90 -4.98
N HIS A 88 -13.85 -11.70 -4.31
CA HIS A 88 -13.03 -12.81 -3.82
C HIS A 88 -13.74 -13.63 -2.74
N TRP A 89 -14.53 -12.99 -1.88
CA TRP A 89 -15.30 -13.69 -0.85
C TRP A 89 -16.38 -14.58 -1.46
N MET A 90 -17.12 -14.07 -2.44
CA MET A 90 -18.12 -14.84 -3.18
C MET A 90 -17.47 -16.01 -3.93
N GLU A 91 -16.38 -15.76 -4.66
CA GLU A 91 -15.62 -16.80 -5.36
C GLU A 91 -15.14 -17.90 -4.42
N MET A 92 -14.64 -17.51 -3.23
CA MET A 92 -14.18 -18.45 -2.22
C MET A 92 -15.32 -19.31 -1.64
N LEU A 93 -16.53 -18.76 -1.48
CA LEU A 93 -17.69 -19.49 -0.94
C LEU A 93 -18.37 -20.37 -1.98
N ASP A 94 -18.39 -19.94 -3.23
CA ASP A 94 -18.99 -20.69 -4.33
C ASP A 94 -18.11 -21.85 -4.81
N ASP A 95 -16.82 -21.89 -4.45
CA ASP A 95 -15.94 -23.02 -4.75
C ASP A 95 -16.40 -24.29 -4.01
N PRO A 96 -16.87 -25.35 -4.70
CA PRO A 96 -17.30 -26.59 -4.07
C PRO A 96 -16.16 -27.33 -3.34
N LYS A 97 -14.90 -26.95 -3.59
CA LYS A 97 -13.71 -27.48 -2.91
C LYS A 97 -13.24 -26.60 -1.75
N HIS A 98 -13.99 -25.56 -1.39
CA HIS A 98 -13.66 -24.64 -0.31
C HIS A 98 -13.26 -25.37 0.98
N ARG A 99 -12.19 -24.89 1.62
CA ARG A 99 -11.74 -25.35 2.94
C ARG A 99 -11.36 -24.15 3.79
N ILE A 100 -11.59 -24.28 5.10
CA ILE A 100 -11.17 -23.26 6.07
C ILE A 100 -9.65 -23.04 6.03
N GLY A 101 -9.22 -21.79 5.95
CA GLY A 101 -7.82 -21.39 6.05
C GLY A 101 -7.29 -21.60 7.47
N ARG A 102 -6.61 -22.72 7.71
CA ARG A 102 -6.04 -23.08 9.02
C ARG A 102 -4.52 -23.33 8.90
N PRO A 103 -3.70 -22.27 8.80
CA PRO A 103 -2.25 -22.41 8.71
C PRO A 103 -1.66 -23.01 10.00
N ARG A 104 -0.46 -23.59 9.88
CA ARG A 104 0.33 -24.08 11.01
C ARG A 104 1.45 -23.09 11.32
N GLN A 105 1.99 -23.20 12.54
CA GLN A 105 3.18 -22.50 12.97
C GLN A 105 4.35 -23.46 13.19
N LEU A 106 5.58 -22.96 13.03
CA LEU A 106 6.78 -23.63 13.52
C LEU A 106 7.05 -23.15 14.95
N TYR A 107 6.83 -24.03 15.93
CA TYR A 107 7.09 -23.71 17.32
C TYR A 107 8.59 -23.78 17.61
N GLN A 108 9.18 -22.65 18.03
CA GLN A 108 10.58 -22.54 18.45
C GLN A 108 10.71 -22.13 19.93
N GLY A 109 9.62 -22.22 20.70
CA GLY A 109 9.64 -21.97 22.13
C GLY A 109 10.24 -23.14 22.91
N ALA A 110 10.36 -22.97 24.22
CA ALA A 110 10.79 -24.04 25.11
C ALA A 110 9.81 -25.21 25.06
N GLY A 111 10.31 -26.43 25.27
CA GLY A 111 9.45 -27.59 25.49
C GLY A 111 8.54 -27.42 26.73
N ALA A 112 7.73 -28.44 27.01
CA ALA A 112 6.97 -28.49 28.23
C ALA A 112 7.89 -28.30 29.46
N ARG A 113 7.49 -27.41 30.36
CA ARG A 113 8.24 -27.09 31.58
C ARG A 113 7.27 -26.90 32.73
N ASP A 114 7.67 -27.35 33.91
CA ASP A 114 6.88 -27.21 35.11
C ASP A 114 6.76 -25.73 35.50
N TYR A 115 5.60 -25.39 36.06
CA TYR A 115 5.34 -24.04 36.55
C TYR A 115 6.13 -23.80 37.84
N VAL A 116 6.94 -22.73 37.87
CA VAL A 116 7.62 -22.28 39.09
C VAL A 116 6.77 -21.20 39.77
N PRO A 117 6.32 -21.42 41.03
CA PRO A 117 5.60 -20.43 41.82
C PRO A 117 6.35 -19.10 41.85
N VAL A 118 5.61 -17.99 41.86
CA VAL A 118 6.19 -16.63 41.77
C VAL A 118 7.31 -16.40 42.79
N VAL A 119 7.16 -16.92 44.01
CA VAL A 119 8.13 -16.80 45.11
C VAL A 119 9.43 -17.58 44.92
N GLN A 120 9.51 -18.45 43.91
CA GLN A 120 10.65 -19.34 43.60
C GLN A 120 11.25 -19.06 42.21
N ARG A 121 10.83 -17.99 41.55
CA ARG A 121 11.35 -17.59 40.22
C ARG A 121 12.69 -16.89 40.32
#